data_AF-A0A4Q7LXG7-F1
#
_entry.id   AF-A0A4Q7LXG7-F1
#
_cell.length_a   1.000
_cell.length_b   1.000
_cell.length_c   1.000
_cell.angle_alpha   90.00
_cell.angle_beta   90.00
_cell.angle_gamma   90.00
#
_symmetry.space_group_name_H-M   'P 1'
#
loop_
_entity.id
_entity.type
_entity.pdbx_description
1 polymer ?
#
loop_
_entity_poly.entity_id
_entity_poly.type
_entity_poly.pdbx_seq_one_letter_code
_entity_poly.pdbx_strand_id
1 'polypeptide(L)'
;MGERLVRFSQLLGFRHALFTRRSRNGPPYDEGVRLELYTSAFCDPCHRAREVVAEAQRLVPALEVDERDVAAHQQRAAELGIRSTPTTVIYDADGGEYLRAEGVPTLPRLLTALAGVAD
;
A
#
# COMPACT_ATOMS: atom_id res chain seq x y z
N MET A 1 25.05 -35.13 -7.81
CA MET A 1 26.47 -34.90 -8.13
C MET A 1 26.49 -33.75 -9.11
N GLY A 2 26.66 -32.52 -8.63
CA GLY A 2 27.97 -31.86 -8.61
C GLY A 2 28.27 -31.36 -10.04
N GLU A 3 28.66 -30.12 -10.33
CA GLU A 3 29.18 -29.02 -9.54
C GLU A 3 29.73 -27.97 -10.53
N ARG A 4 29.84 -26.72 -10.06
CA ARG A 4 30.79 -25.67 -10.50
C ARG A 4 30.65 -25.10 -11.92
N LEU A 5 30.21 -23.85 -12.04
CA LEU A 5 31.02 -22.61 -11.92
C LEU A 5 32.12 -22.46 -12.98
N VAL A 6 31.85 -21.58 -13.94
CA VAL A 6 32.83 -20.65 -14.53
C VAL A 6 32.14 -19.28 -14.53
N ARG A 7 32.23 -18.48 -13.46
CA ARG A 7 33.21 -17.41 -13.18
C ARG A 7 33.37 -16.35 -14.29
N PHE A 8 33.08 -15.09 -13.89
CA PHE A 8 33.82 -13.85 -14.17
C PHE A 8 33.84 -13.37 -15.64
N SER A 9 33.79 -12.10 -16.01
CA SER A 9 33.68 -10.80 -15.34
C SER A 9 33.84 -9.78 -16.48
N GLN A 10 32.82 -8.97 -16.76
CA GLN A 10 32.94 -7.70 -17.50
C GLN A 10 31.62 -6.94 -17.26
N LEU A 11 31.51 -6.18 -16.16
CA LEU A 11 31.95 -4.78 -15.98
C LEU A 11 30.93 -3.77 -16.54
N LEU A 12 30.22 -3.15 -15.59
CA LEU A 12 29.53 -1.85 -15.62
C LEU A 12 28.38 -1.66 -16.62
N GLY A 13 27.14 -1.78 -16.11
CA GLY A 13 25.96 -1.21 -16.77
C GLY A 13 24.60 -1.75 -16.31
N PHE A 14 24.56 -2.94 -15.71
CA PHE A 14 23.32 -3.67 -15.42
C PHE A 14 22.82 -3.51 -13.98
N ARG A 15 22.79 -2.28 -13.44
CA ARG A 15 22.12 -1.99 -12.15
C ARG A 15 20.65 -1.55 -12.30
N HIS A 16 20.12 -1.47 -13.53
CA HIS A 16 18.75 -0.98 -13.79
C HIS A 16 17.74 -2.04 -14.28
N ALA A 17 18.13 -3.32 -14.37
CA ALA A 17 17.27 -4.39 -14.90
C ALA A 17 16.71 -5.35 -13.83
N LEU A 18 16.62 -4.91 -12.57
CA LEU A 18 15.91 -5.64 -11.50
C LEU A 18 14.57 -4.99 -11.11
N PHE A 19 14.15 -3.91 -11.77
CA PHE A 19 13.02 -3.09 -11.33
C PHE A 19 11.71 -3.31 -12.10
N THR A 20 11.63 -4.25 -13.05
CA THR A 20 10.47 -4.34 -13.97
C THR A 20 9.65 -5.64 -13.91
N ARG A 21 9.78 -6.46 -12.86
CA ARG A 21 8.84 -7.57 -12.60
C ARG A 21 8.83 -7.95 -11.11
N ARG A 22 7.68 -7.75 -10.43
CA ARG A 22 7.38 -7.99 -8.99
C ARG A 22 7.66 -6.75 -8.13
N SER A 23 6.67 -5.91 -7.85
CA SER A 23 5.65 -6.17 -6.82
C SER A 23 4.23 -5.89 -7.33
N ARG A 24 3.53 -6.94 -7.77
CA ARG A 24 2.05 -7.01 -7.64
C ARG A 24 1.64 -7.68 -6.33
N ASN A 25 2.61 -8.29 -5.64
CA ASN A 25 2.44 -8.95 -4.35
C ASN A 25 3.57 -8.43 -3.46
N GLY A 26 3.21 -7.78 -2.36
CA GLY A 26 4.09 -7.59 -1.21
C GLY A 26 4.49 -8.96 -0.62
N PRO A 27 5.33 -9.01 0.43
CA PRO A 27 5.57 -10.26 1.14
C PRO A 27 4.21 -10.90 1.54
N PRO A 28 4.08 -12.24 1.56
CA PRO A 28 2.90 -12.86 2.15
C PRO A 28 2.76 -12.32 3.58
N TYR A 29 1.70 -11.55 3.84
CA TYR A 29 1.39 -11.08 5.18
C TYR A 29 0.84 -12.28 5.93
N ASP A 30 1.71 -13.03 6.58
CA ASP A 30 1.29 -14.07 7.50
C ASP A 30 0.61 -13.50 8.76
N GLU A 31 0.67 -12.16 8.96
CA GLU A 31 0.05 -11.47 10.11
C GLU A 31 -0.32 -9.96 9.89
N GLY A 32 -0.20 -9.43 8.67
CA GLY A 32 -0.29 -7.98 8.39
C GLY A 32 -1.49 -7.52 7.56
N VAL A 33 -2.05 -6.35 7.88
CA VAL A 33 -3.13 -5.71 7.11
C VAL A 33 -2.55 -4.52 6.35
N ARG A 34 -2.87 -4.37 5.06
CA ARG A 34 -2.37 -3.25 4.23
C ARG A 34 -3.48 -2.24 3.90
N LEU A 35 -3.11 -0.96 3.93
CA LEU A 35 -3.96 0.17 3.59
C LEU A 35 -3.25 1.11 2.62
N GLU A 36 -3.86 1.39 1.46
CA GLU A 36 -3.47 2.51 0.60
C GLU A 36 -4.38 3.72 0.91
N LEU A 37 -3.78 4.88 1.26
CA LEU A 37 -4.49 6.14 1.47
C LEU A 37 -4.23 7.06 0.27
N TYR A 38 -5.24 7.30 -0.54
CA TYR A 38 -5.19 8.23 -1.66
C TYR A 38 -5.47 9.65 -1.20
N THR A 39 -4.55 10.57 -1.50
CA THR A 39 -4.59 11.96 -1.05
C THR A 39 -4.34 12.93 -2.20
N SER A 40 -4.47 14.22 -1.90
CA SER A 40 -4.03 15.32 -2.74
C SER A 40 -3.25 16.32 -1.88
N ALA A 41 -2.25 16.98 -2.46
CA ALA A 41 -1.37 17.94 -1.78
C ALA A 41 -2.08 19.15 -1.16
N PHE A 42 -3.24 19.56 -1.70
CA PHE A 42 -4.00 20.73 -1.23
C PHE A 42 -5.43 20.34 -0.86
N CYS A 43 -5.55 19.52 0.17
CA CYS A 43 -6.82 18.90 0.56
C CYS A 43 -6.92 18.86 2.10
N ASP A 44 -7.69 19.78 2.69
CA ASP A 44 -7.94 19.82 4.14
C ASP A 44 -8.52 18.50 4.68
N PRO A 45 -9.50 17.85 4.01
CA PRO A 45 -9.97 16.54 4.44
C PRO A 45 -8.87 15.47 4.42
N CYS A 46 -7.91 15.57 3.50
CA CYS A 46 -6.79 14.63 3.42
C CYS A 46 -5.84 14.77 4.61
N HIS A 47 -5.62 16.00 5.12
CA HIS A 47 -4.88 16.18 6.38
C HIS A 47 -5.56 15.46 7.55
N ARG A 48 -6.89 15.54 7.68
CA ARG A 48 -7.63 14.81 8.72
C ARG A 48 -7.57 13.30 8.56
N ALA A 49 -7.65 12.80 7.32
CA ALA A 49 -7.48 11.38 7.06
C ALA A 49 -6.08 10.88 7.45
N ARG A 50 -5.02 11.66 7.17
CA ARG A 50 -3.65 11.33 7.62
C ARG A 50 -3.55 11.26 9.15
N GLU A 51 -4.16 12.18 9.88
CA GLU A 51 -4.21 12.15 11.36
C GLU A 51 -4.85 10.84 11.86
N VAL A 52 -6.01 10.47 11.30
CA VAL A 52 -6.72 9.25 11.70
C VAL A 52 -5.94 7.98 11.35
N VAL A 53 -5.35 7.92 10.16
CA VAL A 53 -4.57 6.76 9.71
C VAL A 53 -3.28 6.61 10.52
N ALA A 54 -2.62 7.72 10.86
CA ALA A 54 -1.44 7.69 11.73
C ALA A 54 -1.79 7.17 13.13
N GLU A 55 -2.95 7.55 13.69
CA GLU A 55 -3.40 7.01 14.98
C GLU A 55 -3.76 5.52 14.87
N ALA A 56 -4.39 5.09 13.78
CA ALA A 56 -4.65 3.67 13.54
C ALA A 56 -3.36 2.85 13.46
N GLN A 57 -2.30 3.35 12.81
CA GLN A 57 -0.99 2.69 12.79
C GLN A 57 -0.35 2.58 14.17
N ARG A 58 -0.58 3.56 15.07
CA ARG A 58 -0.10 3.48 16.45
C ARG A 58 -0.80 2.39 17.24
N LEU A 59 -2.08 2.17 16.98
CA LEU A 59 -2.92 1.18 17.67
C LEU A 59 -2.79 -0.23 17.07
N VAL A 60 -2.47 -0.32 15.78
CA VAL A 60 -2.31 -1.58 15.04
C VAL A 60 -0.91 -1.60 14.42
N PRO A 61 0.13 -2.05 15.14
CA PRO A 61 1.51 -2.03 14.65
C PRO A 61 1.76 -2.88 13.39
N ALA A 62 0.89 -3.86 13.14
CA ALA A 62 0.91 -4.69 11.93
C ALA A 62 0.28 -4.00 10.69
N LEU A 63 -0.25 -2.78 10.83
CA LEU A 63 -0.85 -2.03 9.74
C LEU A 63 0.23 -1.37 8.86
N GLU A 64 0.37 -1.88 7.65
CA GLU A 64 1.17 -1.24 6.61
C GLU A 64 0.34 -0.17 5.90
N VAL A 65 0.78 1.09 5.97
CA VAL A 65 0.14 2.21 5.27
C VAL A 65 1.03 2.71 4.16
N ASP A 66 0.42 2.87 2.99
CA ASP A 66 1.05 3.54 1.85
C ASP A 66 0.20 4.74 1.42
N GLU A 67 0.73 5.94 1.59
CA GLU A 67 0.08 7.16 1.14
C GLU A 67 0.44 7.48 -0.31
N ARG A 68 -0.58 7.73 -1.13
CA ARG A 68 -0.43 7.99 -2.56
C ARG A 68 -1.12 9.30 -2.94
N ASP A 69 -0.34 10.33 -3.24
CA ASP A 69 -0.88 11.52 -3.90
C ASP A 69 -1.36 11.14 -5.31
N VAL A 70 -2.62 11.48 -5.63
CA VAL A 70 -3.26 11.09 -6.89
C VAL A 70 -2.62 11.77 -8.10
N ALA A 71 -2.02 12.95 -7.97
CA ALA A 71 -1.33 13.65 -9.06
C ALA A 71 0.05 13.05 -9.32
N ALA A 72 0.73 12.53 -8.29
CA ALA A 72 1.99 11.80 -8.43
C ALA A 72 1.79 10.34 -8.90
N HIS A 73 0.64 9.72 -8.59
CA HIS A 73 0.35 8.30 -8.85
C HIS A 73 -0.89 8.10 -9.73
N GLN A 74 -1.04 8.91 -10.78
CA GLN A 74 -2.24 8.96 -11.62
C GLN A 74 -2.63 7.61 -12.23
N GLN A 75 -1.65 6.84 -12.72
CA GLN A 75 -1.93 5.53 -13.32
C GLN A 75 -2.60 4.60 -12.32
N ARG A 76 -2.04 4.50 -11.11
CA ARG A 76 -2.57 3.63 -10.06
C ARG A 76 -3.95 4.12 -9.57
N ALA A 77 -4.14 5.42 -9.43
CA ALA A 77 -5.43 6.01 -9.09
C ALA A 77 -6.50 5.72 -10.18
N ALA A 78 -6.12 5.77 -11.46
CA ALA A 78 -6.99 5.43 -12.58
C ALA A 78 -7.32 3.93 -12.63
N GLU A 79 -6.34 3.05 -12.42
CA GLU A 79 -6.53 1.59 -12.34
C GLU A 79 -7.53 1.19 -11.25
N LEU A 80 -7.46 1.84 -10.09
CA LEU A 80 -8.44 1.62 -9.01
C LEU A 80 -9.73 2.42 -9.19
N GLY A 81 -9.82 3.33 -10.17
CA GLY A 81 -10.98 4.20 -10.37
C GLY A 81 -11.24 5.15 -9.19
N ILE A 82 -10.20 5.71 -8.58
CA ILE A 82 -10.32 6.70 -7.50
C ILE A 82 -10.97 7.97 -8.06
N ARG A 83 -12.14 8.35 -7.51
CA ARG A 83 -12.95 9.49 -7.99
C ARG A 83 -12.85 10.71 -7.09
N SER A 84 -12.47 10.53 -5.84
CA SER A 84 -12.42 11.56 -4.82
C SER A 84 -11.26 11.32 -3.85
N THR A 85 -10.82 12.38 -3.18
CA THR A 85 -9.84 12.30 -2.10
C THR A 85 -10.42 12.93 -0.84
N PRO A 86 -10.09 12.40 0.35
CA PRO A 86 -9.30 11.19 0.59
C PRO A 86 -10.09 9.92 0.25
N THR A 87 -9.40 8.87 -0.20
CA THR A 87 -9.99 7.53 -0.34
C THR A 87 -9.05 6.51 0.29
N THR A 88 -9.59 5.64 1.14
CA THR A 88 -8.86 4.53 1.75
C THR A 88 -9.21 3.23 1.06
N VAL A 89 -8.21 2.42 0.72
CA VAL A 89 -8.38 1.06 0.19
C VAL A 89 -7.62 0.10 1.10
N ILE A 90 -8.33 -0.86 1.68
CA ILE A 90 -7.79 -1.90 2.56
C ILE A 90 -7.69 -3.20 1.77
N TYR A 91 -6.57 -3.90 1.92
CA TYR A 91 -6.30 -5.15 1.25
C TYR A 91 -6.22 -6.31 2.24
N ASP A 92 -6.69 -7.48 1.81
CA ASP A 92 -6.48 -8.75 2.51
C ASP A 92 -5.05 -9.30 2.28
N ALA A 93 -4.75 -10.43 2.94
CA ALA A 93 -3.46 -11.10 2.86
C ALA A 93 -3.14 -11.64 1.44
N ASP A 94 -4.15 -11.96 0.65
CA ASP A 94 -4.02 -12.42 -0.73
C ASP A 94 -3.82 -11.26 -1.73
N GLY A 95 -3.93 -10.02 -1.25
CA GLY A 95 -3.80 -8.79 -2.03
C GLY A 95 -5.09 -8.36 -2.72
N GLY A 96 -6.22 -8.99 -2.38
CA GLY A 96 -7.56 -8.57 -2.79
C GLY A 96 -7.98 -7.27 -2.11
N GLU A 97 -8.78 -6.45 -2.79
CA GLU A 97 -9.41 -5.28 -2.16
C GLU A 97 -10.53 -5.78 -1.23
N TYR A 98 -10.31 -5.65 0.08
CA TYR A 98 -11.29 -6.04 1.11
C TYR A 98 -12.35 -4.96 1.27
N LEU A 99 -11.92 -3.71 1.38
CA LEU A 99 -12.81 -2.58 1.60
C LEU A 99 -12.26 -1.30 1.01
N ARG A 100 -13.16 -0.46 0.51
CA ARG A 100 -12.88 0.92 0.13
C ARG A 100 -13.83 1.87 0.83
N ALA A 101 -13.31 3.02 1.25
CA ALA A 101 -14.09 4.11 1.80
C ALA A 101 -13.62 5.46 1.24
N GLU A 102 -14.55 6.27 0.80
CA GLU A 102 -14.32 7.67 0.39
C GLU A 102 -14.56 8.62 1.58
N GLY A 103 -13.84 9.74 1.59
CA GLY A 103 -13.92 10.74 2.65
C GLY A 103 -13.06 10.41 3.86
N VAL A 104 -13.18 11.24 4.89
CA VAL A 104 -12.39 11.08 6.13
C VAL A 104 -12.96 9.94 6.95
N PRO A 105 -12.22 8.84 7.18
CA PRO A 105 -12.69 7.79 8.07
C PRO A 105 -12.71 8.30 9.51
N THR A 106 -13.61 7.77 10.34
CA THR A 106 -13.46 7.89 11.79
C THR A 106 -12.50 6.80 12.28
N LEU A 107 -11.75 7.08 13.35
CA LEU A 107 -10.83 6.09 13.92
C LEU A 107 -11.54 4.77 14.28
N PRO A 108 -12.71 4.76 14.97
CA PRO A 108 -13.40 3.50 15.28
C PRO A 108 -13.80 2.73 14.02
N ARG A 109 -14.31 3.41 12.98
CA ARG A 109 -14.71 2.76 11.73
C ARG A 109 -13.51 2.15 11.01
N LEU A 110 -12.37 2.84 11.01
CA LEU A 110 -11.14 2.32 10.43
C LEU A 110 -10.65 1.08 11.19
N LEU A 111 -10.60 1.13 12.52
CA LEU A 111 -10.19 -0.01 13.35
C LEU A 111 -11.11 -1.23 13.16
N THR A 112 -12.43 -1.03 13.09
CA THR A 112 -13.37 -2.11 12.80
C THR A 112 -13.11 -2.74 11.43
N ALA A 113 -12.85 -1.93 10.41
CA ALA A 113 -12.54 -2.45 9.08
C ALA A 113 -11.23 -3.24 9.05
N LEU A 114 -10.20 -2.79 9.79
CA LEU A 114 -8.93 -3.49 9.91
C LEU A 114 -9.06 -4.82 10.68
N ALA A 115 -9.86 -4.86 11.75
CA ALA A 115 -10.11 -6.07 12.51
C ALA A 115 -10.77 -7.15 11.65
N GLY A 116 -11.74 -6.78 10.81
CA GLY A 116 -12.45 -7.73 9.94
C GLY A 116 -11.60 -8.32 8.79
N VAL A 117 -10.37 -7.84 8.58
CA VAL A 117 -9.39 -8.45 7.65
C VAL A 117 -8.58 -9.55 8.34
N ALA A 118 -8.40 -9.46 9.66
CA ALA A 118 -7.57 -10.35 10.45
C ALA A 118 -8.32 -11.58 10.99
N ASP A 119 -9.63 -11.66 10.76
CA ASP A 119 -10.51 -12.80 11.10
C ASP A 119 -10.52 -13.85 9.99
#